data_AF-A0A661Y3Y9-F1
#
_entry.id   AF-A0A661Y3Y9-F1
#
_cell.length_a   1.000
_cell.length_b   1.000
_cell.length_c   1.000
_cell.angle_alpha   90.00
_cell.angle_beta   90.00
_cell.angle_gamma   90.00
#
_symmetry.space_group_name_H-M   'P 1'
#
loop_
_entity.id
_entity.type
_entity.pdbx_description
1 polymer ?
#
loop_
_entity_poly.entity_id
_entity_poly.type
_entity_poly.pdbx_seq_one_letter_code
_entity_poly.pdbx_strand_id
1 'polypeptide(L)' 'MEKYIDILKNSYSGYFNYLLEEITHFHWDNYFYGLIILSLVVWGLELLLPWRKDQRTFRKDFW' A
#
# COMPACT_ATOMS: atom_id res chain seq x y z
N MET A 1 -32.75 5.41 10.77
CA MET A 1 -31.89 4.26 10.43
C MET A 1 -31.48 4.31 8.98
N GLU A 2 -32.41 4.43 8.02
CA GLU A 2 -32.10 4.46 6.57
C GLU A 2 -31.06 5.52 6.17
N LYS A 3 -31.21 6.79 6.63
CA LYS A 3 -30.22 7.85 6.39
C LYS A 3 -28.78 7.46 6.77
N TYR A 4 -28.59 6.76 7.88
CA TYR A 4 -27.25 6.35 8.32
C TYR A 4 -26.72 5.19 7.47
N ILE A 5 -27.58 4.26 7.07
CA ILE A 5 -27.24 3.17 6.16
C ILE A 5 -26.85 3.71 4.78
N ASP A 6 -27.57 4.72 4.27
CA ASP A 6 -27.24 5.38 3.01
C ASP A 6 -25.91 6.14 3.08
N ILE A 7 -25.66 6.87 4.18
CA ILE A 7 -24.37 7.54 4.39
C ILE A 7 -23.23 6.52 4.44
N LEU A 8 -23.40 5.41 5.17
CA LEU A 8 -22.42 4.34 5.22
C LEU A 8 -22.16 3.79 3.82
N LYS A 9 -23.21 3.37 3.10
CA LYS A 9 -23.08 2.78 1.77
C LYS A 9 -22.37 3.73 0.80
N ASN A 10 -22.78 4.99 0.77
CA ASN A 10 -22.16 6.00 -0.10
C ASN A 10 -20.71 6.31 0.29
N SER A 11 -20.39 6.37 1.58
CA SER A 11 -19.03 6.62 2.05
C SER A 11 -18.10 5.45 1.73
N TYR A 12 -18.55 4.22 1.98
CA TYR A 12 -17.77 3.01 1.66
C TYR A 12 -17.58 2.84 0.15
N SER A 13 -18.64 3.00 -0.65
CA SER A 13 -18.52 2.91 -2.11
C SER A 13 -17.67 4.04 -2.69
N GLY A 14 -17.81 5.27 -2.19
CA GLY A 14 -16.99 6.40 -2.61
C GLY A 14 -15.50 6.19 -2.31
N TYR A 15 -15.18 5.79 -1.07
CA TYR A 15 -13.81 5.49 -0.68
C TYR A 15 -13.23 4.28 -1.43
N PHE A 16 -14.03 3.25 -1.67
CA PHE A 16 -13.60 2.09 -2.45
C PHE A 16 -13.28 2.46 -3.90
N ASN A 17 -14.10 3.30 -4.53
CA ASN A 17 -13.82 3.79 -5.88
C ASN A 17 -12.53 4.64 -5.91
N TYR A 18 -12.34 5.53 -4.93
CA TYR A 18 -11.10 6.29 -4.79
C TYR A 18 -9.88 5.38 -4.64
N LEU A 19 -9.95 4.35 -3.79
CA LEU A 19 -8.86 3.38 -3.64
C LEU A 19 -8.58 2.62 -4.93
N LEU A 20 -9.63 2.17 -5.63
CA LEU A 20 -9.45 1.50 -6.91
C LEU A 20 -8.80 2.42 -7.94
N GLU A 21 -9.23 3.68 -8.02
CA GLU A 21 -8.63 4.67 -8.89
C GLU A 21 -7.15 4.89 -8.55
N GLU A 22 -6.82 5.04 -7.26
CA GLU A 22 -5.44 5.16 -6.79
C GLU A 22 -4.60 3.90 -7.08
N ILE A 23 -5.18 2.69 -7.05
CA ILE A 23 -4.45 1.45 -7.36
C ILE A 23 -4.33 1.20 -8.87
N THR A 24 -5.27 1.70 -9.68
CA THR A 24 -5.34 1.41 -11.12
C THR A 24 -4.68 2.50 -11.98
N HIS A 25 -4.69 3.75 -11.52
CA HIS A 25 -4.08 4.87 -12.19
C HIS A 25 -2.73 5.23 -11.57
N PHE A 26 -1.66 5.04 -12.35
CA PHE A 26 -0.33 5.45 -11.97
C PHE A 26 -0.18 6.98 -12.08
N HIS A 27 0.14 7.63 -10.96
CA HIS A 27 0.49 9.04 -10.90
C HIS A 27 1.76 9.21 -10.04
N TRP A 28 2.56 10.23 -10.32
CA TRP A 28 3.82 10.46 -9.59
C TRP A 28 3.61 10.82 -8.11
N ASP A 29 2.51 11.51 -7.79
CA ASP A 29 2.16 11.90 -6.41
C ASP A 29 1.34 10.83 -5.68
N ASN A 30 1.15 9.66 -6.30
CA ASN A 30 0.33 8.59 -5.74
C ASN A 30 1.02 7.95 -4.55
N TYR A 31 0.36 8.03 -3.39
CA TYR A 31 0.93 7.56 -2.13
C TYR A 31 1.07 6.03 -2.09
N PHE A 32 0.17 5.29 -2.74
CA PHE A 32 0.23 3.83 -2.82
C PHE A 32 1.51 3.37 -3.53
N TYR A 33 1.80 3.92 -4.71
CA TYR A 33 3.04 3.59 -5.42
C TYR A 33 4.29 4.13 -4.73
N GLY A 34 4.21 5.31 -4.10
CA GLY A 34 5.30 5.86 -3.29
C GLY A 34 5.71 4.91 -2.16
N LEU A 35 4.74 4.36 -1.42
CA LEU A 35 4.98 3.35 -0.39
C LEU A 35 5.57 2.06 -0.97
N ILE A 36 5.08 1.61 -2.13
CA ILE A 36 5.60 0.40 -2.78
C ILE A 36 7.07 0.58 -3.14
N ILE A 37 7.41 1.69 -3.78
CA ILE A 37 8.79 2.01 -4.17
C ILE A 37 9.67 2.10 -2.93
N LEU A 38 9.23 2.79 -1.88
CA LEU A 38 9.98 2.90 -0.63
C LEU A 38 10.25 1.52 0.00
N SER A 39 9.23 0.66 0.06
CA SER A 39 9.36 -0.71 0.55
C SER A 39 10.40 -1.51 -0.24
N LEU A 40 10.33 -1.46 -1.58
CA LEU A 40 11.29 -2.13 -2.47
C LEU A 40 12.72 -1.57 -2.35
N VAL A 41 12.87 -0.26 -2.16
CA VAL A 41 14.18 0.37 -1.96
C VAL A 41 14.82 -0.10 -0.67
N VAL A 42 14.09 -0.06 0.45
CA VAL A 42 14.58 -0.53 1.75
C VAL A 42 14.92 -2.02 1.68
N TRP A 43 14.08 -2.81 1.01
CA TRP A 43 14.34 -4.23 0.77
C TRP A 43 15.58 -4.49 -0.07
N GLY A 44 15.76 -3.76 -1.17
CA GLY A 44 16.96 -3.85 -2.01
C GLY A 44 18.23 -3.48 -1.23
N LEU A 45 18.14 -2.47 -0.37
CA LEU A 45 19.23 -2.12 0.55
C LEU A 45 19.50 -3.23 1.57
N GLU A 46 18.48 -3.88 2.12
CA GLU A 46 18.65 -5.05 3.00
C GLU A 46 19.35 -6.21 2.26
N LEU A 47 19.13 -6.39 0.96
CA LEU A 47 19.81 -7.42 0.16
C LEU A 47 21.27 -7.08 -0.13
N LEU A 48 21.57 -5.80 -0.40
CA LEU A 48 22.92 -5.32 -0.68
C LEU A 48 23.78 -5.18 0.59
N LEU A 49 23.16 -4.72 1.68
CA LEU A 49 23.79 -4.50 2.98
C LEU A 49 22.95 -5.22 4.05
N PRO A 50 23.12 -6.56 4.18
CA PRO A 50 22.35 -7.34 5.13
C PRO A 50 22.67 -6.89 6.56
N TRP A 51 21.71 -6.17 7.16
CA TRP A 51 21.78 -5.75 8.57
C TRP A 51 21.86 -6.95 9.53
N ARG A 52 21.39 -8.13 9.08
CA ARG A 52 21.49 -9.40 9.79
C ARG A 52 22.08 -10.48 8.89
N LYS A 53 23.07 -11.21 9.40
CA LYS A 53 23.89 -12.17 8.63
C LYS A 53 23.18 -13.43 8.14
N ASP A 54 21.96 -13.71 8.59
CA ASP A 54 21.22 -14.95 8.28
C ASP A 54 19.71 -14.68 8.05
N GLN A 55 19.40 -13.53 7.46
CA GLN A 55 18.02 -13.15 7.18
C GLN A 55 17.59 -13.65 5.80
N ARG A 56 16.41 -14.29 5.75
CA ARG A 56 15.79 -14.74 4.48
C ARG A 56 15.50 -13.54 3.58
N THR A 57 15.66 -13.75 2.28
CA THR A 57 15.42 -12.76 1.20
C THR A 57 14.01 -12.16 1.28
N PHE A 58 12.99 -12.98 1.50
CA PHE A 58 11.66 -12.52 1.90
C PHE A 58 11.46 -12.78 3.39
N ARG A 59 11.37 -11.71 4.17
CA ARG A 59 10.95 -11.78 5.58
C ARG A 59 9.44 -12.02 5.65
N LYS A 60 8.99 -12.66 6.73
CA LYS A 60 7.56 -12.97 6.92
C LYS A 60 6.69 -11.71 6.95
N ASP A 61 7.26 -10.59 7.39
CA ASP A 61 6.59 -9.30 7.59
C ASP A 61 7.05 -8.27 6.55
N PHE A 62 7.06 -8.67 5.27
CA PHE A 62 7.53 -7.82 4.18
C PHE A 62 6.55 -6.69 3.83
N TRP A 63 5.25 -6.97 3.89
CA TRP A 63 4.15 -6.02 3.74
C TRP A 63 3.36 -5.93 5.04
#